data_AF-A0A1E3HEV0-F1
#
_entry.id   AF-A0A1E3HEV0-F1
#
_cell.length_a   1.000
_cell.length_b   1.000
_cell.length_c   1.000
_cell.angle_alpha   90.00
_cell.angle_beta   90.00
_cell.angle_gamma   90.00
#
_symmetry.space_group_name_H-M   'P 1'
#
loop_
_entity.id
_entity.type
_entity.pdbx_description
1 polymer ?
#
loop_
_entity_poly.entity_id
_entity_poly.type
_entity_poly.pdbx_seq_one_letter_code
_entity_poly.pdbx_strand_id
1 'polypeptide(L)'
;MSVQGCPRRVKHRKQKRKRVSLTGDYSYGNGLAGATNTSAGGLYDSKDENMGKFKGLRQFYRFGMYNACGYQKNAASGICNSSTFAYPMEPLGSLIGDVPSKFRIQTVDIIPSSTFKQNGYNHAMTRAASALIFVGSVGVALAFIFGVIKFRLTFFVASVCAGVGAFLLMIGAALWTAVIAKDAWLKKVTVQHGYKLGIYVTAGPSLYLVWVAFAMTALSCLPYVIACCTYRK
;
A
#
# COMPACT_ATOMS: atom_id res chain seq x y z
N MET A 1 8.00 19.64 -52.59
CA MET A 1 7.30 18.41 -52.20
C MET A 1 7.52 18.20 -50.71
N SER A 2 6.47 18.47 -49.92
CA SER A 2 6.52 18.45 -48.46
C SER A 2 6.05 17.07 -47.98
N VAL A 3 6.92 16.30 -47.34
CA VAL A 3 6.58 14.97 -46.81
C VAL A 3 6.07 15.15 -45.38
N GLN A 4 4.75 15.04 -45.22
CA GLN A 4 4.06 15.01 -43.93
C GLN A 4 4.45 13.74 -43.15
N GLY A 5 5.21 13.93 -42.07
CA GLY A 5 5.53 12.88 -41.10
C GLY A 5 4.35 12.59 -40.17
N CYS A 6 3.87 11.35 -40.22
CA CYS A 6 2.84 10.77 -39.36
C CYS A 6 3.21 10.87 -37.86
N PRO A 7 2.34 11.38 -36.96
CA PRO A 7 2.65 11.47 -35.54
C PRO A 7 2.57 10.09 -34.88
N ARG A 8 3.72 9.58 -34.42
CA ARG A 8 3.81 8.35 -33.60
C ARG A 8 3.02 8.55 -32.30
N ARG A 9 1.92 7.80 -32.17
CA ARG A 9 1.22 7.55 -30.89
C ARG A 9 2.21 7.02 -29.85
N VAL A 10 2.59 7.87 -28.91
CA VAL A 10 3.30 7.46 -27.69
C VAL A 10 2.31 6.65 -26.85
N LYS A 11 2.36 5.32 -26.96
CA LYS A 11 1.72 4.41 -26.00
C LYS A 11 2.39 4.65 -24.64
N HIS A 12 1.76 5.47 -23.80
CA HIS A 12 2.10 5.56 -22.38
C HIS A 12 1.94 4.17 -21.73
N ARG A 13 3.04 3.42 -21.65
CA ARG A 13 3.16 2.29 -20.75
C ARG A 13 2.96 2.83 -19.34
N LYS A 14 1.75 2.67 -18.80
CA LYS A 14 1.47 2.86 -17.37
C LYS A 14 2.44 1.97 -16.61
N GLN A 15 3.53 2.58 -16.13
CA GLN A 15 4.56 1.92 -15.34
C GLN A 15 3.90 1.55 -14.01
N LYS A 16 3.39 0.31 -13.93
CA LYS A 16 2.82 -0.31 -12.74
C LYS A 16 3.91 -0.47 -11.67
N ARG A 17 4.33 0.64 -11.05
CA ARG A 17 5.24 0.63 -9.90
C ARG A 17 4.46 0.36 -8.63
N LYS A 18 4.60 -0.86 -8.12
CA LYS A 18 4.97 -1.18 -6.73
C LYS A 18 4.61 -0.17 -5.63
N ARG A 19 3.35 -0.23 -5.13
CA ARG A 19 2.90 -0.02 -3.72
C ARG A 19 1.36 0.15 -3.64
N VAL A 20 0.79 0.02 -2.43
CA VAL A 20 -0.65 0.27 -2.17
C VAL A 20 -0.96 1.66 -2.66
N SER A 21 -1.85 1.81 -3.64
CA SER A 21 -2.12 3.08 -4.30
C SER A 21 -3.57 3.47 -4.05
N LEU A 22 -3.79 4.57 -3.32
CA LEU A 22 -5.02 5.33 -3.45
C LEU A 22 -4.91 6.08 -4.77
N THR A 23 -5.62 5.66 -5.80
CA THR A 23 -5.72 6.40 -7.06
C THR A 23 -6.97 7.26 -6.95
N GLY A 24 -6.79 8.54 -6.68
CA GLY A 24 -7.81 9.56 -6.86
C GLY A 24 -7.44 10.35 -8.10
N ASP A 25 -7.72 9.81 -9.29
CA ASP A 25 -7.69 10.63 -10.50
C ASP A 25 -8.66 11.83 -10.32
N TYR A 26 -8.70 12.78 -11.26
CA TYR A 26 -9.64 13.92 -11.27
C TYR A 26 -11.14 13.54 -11.00
N SER A 27 -11.45 12.24 -10.97
CA SER A 27 -12.69 11.66 -10.48
C SER A 27 -13.10 12.09 -9.07
N TYR A 28 -12.17 12.32 -8.13
CA TYR A 28 -12.56 12.83 -6.80
C TYR A 28 -13.08 14.27 -6.87
N GLY A 29 -12.39 15.16 -7.60
CA GLY A 29 -12.85 16.52 -7.84
C GLY A 29 -14.20 16.59 -8.53
N ASN A 30 -14.46 15.71 -9.50
CA ASN A 30 -15.77 15.60 -10.15
C ASN A 30 -16.86 15.10 -9.19
N GLY A 31 -16.53 14.13 -8.32
CA GLY A 31 -17.44 13.63 -7.29
C GLY A 31 -17.77 14.70 -6.25
N LEU A 32 -16.78 15.49 -5.83
CA LEU A 32 -16.96 16.61 -4.91
C LEU A 32 -17.83 17.71 -5.53
N ALA A 33 -17.54 18.10 -6.77
CA ALA A 33 -18.29 19.14 -7.47
C ALA A 33 -19.75 18.72 -7.71
N GLY A 34 -19.99 17.47 -8.11
CA GLY A 34 -21.34 16.93 -8.32
C GLY A 34 -22.14 16.77 -7.02
N ALA A 35 -21.47 16.51 -5.89
CA ALA A 35 -22.14 16.35 -4.60
C ALA A 35 -22.44 17.65 -3.87
N THR A 36 -21.59 18.66 -4.03
CA THR A 36 -21.65 19.93 -3.27
C THR A 36 -22.02 21.14 -4.12
N ASN A 37 -22.23 20.96 -5.43
CA ASN A 37 -22.44 22.04 -6.42
C ASN A 37 -21.36 23.14 -6.37
N THR A 38 -20.19 22.83 -5.81
CA THR A 38 -19.07 23.77 -5.65
C THR A 38 -17.97 23.44 -6.66
N SER A 39 -17.37 24.45 -7.28
CA SER A 39 -16.26 24.24 -8.22
C SER A 39 -15.07 23.56 -7.52
N ALA A 40 -14.54 22.49 -8.11
CA ALA A 40 -13.33 21.80 -7.65
C ALA A 40 -12.02 22.54 -8.04
N GLY A 41 -12.12 23.79 -8.50
CA GLY A 41 -10.98 24.64 -8.83
C GLY A 41 -10.06 24.85 -7.63
N GLY A 42 -8.78 24.49 -7.78
CA GLY A 42 -7.77 24.61 -6.72
C GLY A 42 -7.78 23.48 -5.68
N LEU A 43 -8.53 22.39 -5.90
CA LEU A 43 -8.54 21.22 -5.02
C LEU A 43 -7.23 20.43 -5.07
N TYR A 44 -6.68 20.30 -6.28
CA TYR A 44 -5.46 19.54 -6.53
C TYR A 44 -4.23 20.42 -6.48
N ASP A 45 -3.14 19.87 -5.97
CA ASP A 45 -1.85 20.53 -5.99
C ASP A 45 -1.31 20.56 -7.44
N SER A 46 -0.72 21.69 -7.79
CA SER A 46 -0.08 21.95 -9.09
C SER A 46 1.43 22.14 -8.96
N LYS A 47 1.94 22.21 -7.73
CA LYS A 47 3.35 22.36 -7.40
C LYS A 47 3.76 21.15 -6.58
N ASP A 48 4.97 20.64 -6.74
CA ASP A 48 5.45 19.53 -5.90
C ASP A 48 5.82 20.08 -4.50
N GLU A 49 4.83 20.47 -3.69
CA GLU A 49 5.02 20.98 -2.31
C GLU A 49 4.91 19.87 -1.27
N ASN A 50 5.41 20.08 -0.04
CA ASN A 50 5.44 19.06 1.02
C ASN A 50 4.03 18.57 1.45
N MET A 51 3.92 17.29 1.81
CA MET A 51 2.66 16.69 2.30
C MET A 51 2.25 17.28 3.66
N GLY A 52 0.93 17.31 3.92
CA GLY A 52 0.35 17.73 5.20
C GLY A 52 0.34 19.24 5.42
N LYS A 53 0.40 20.04 4.35
CA LYS A 53 0.46 21.52 4.42
C LYS A 53 -0.77 22.21 3.83
N PHE A 54 -1.86 21.48 3.57
CA PHE A 54 -3.11 22.01 2.99
C PHE A 54 -2.92 22.71 1.64
N LYS A 55 -1.92 22.27 0.86
CA LYS A 55 -1.51 22.91 -0.40
C LYS A 55 -2.20 22.34 -1.63
N GLY A 56 -2.97 21.27 -1.48
CA GLY A 56 -3.69 20.62 -2.55
C GLY A 56 -3.58 19.10 -2.48
N LEU A 57 -4.63 18.45 -2.97
CA LEU A 57 -4.68 17.00 -3.11
C LEU A 57 -3.78 16.50 -4.23
N ARG A 58 -3.24 15.30 -4.05
CA ARG A 58 -2.47 14.60 -5.08
C ARG A 58 -3.27 13.47 -5.69
N GLN A 59 -2.97 13.11 -6.95
CA GLN A 59 -3.75 12.07 -7.63
C GLN A 59 -3.45 10.66 -7.10
N PHE A 60 -2.24 10.43 -6.59
CA PHE A 60 -1.86 9.11 -6.09
C PHE A 60 -1.23 9.19 -4.71
N TYR A 61 -1.80 8.50 -3.73
CA TYR A 61 -1.16 8.29 -2.43
C TYR A 61 -0.68 6.86 -2.32
N ARG A 62 0.56 6.68 -1.89
CA ARG A 62 1.16 5.37 -1.71
C ARG A 62 1.66 5.18 -0.31
N PHE A 63 1.16 4.14 0.34
CA PHE A 63 1.57 3.77 1.69
C PHE A 63 2.48 2.54 1.62
N GLY A 64 3.53 2.54 2.44
CA GLY A 64 4.42 1.42 2.64
C GLY A 64 4.69 1.20 4.14
N MET A 65 5.51 0.21 4.45
CA MET A 65 5.90 -0.11 5.83
C MET A 65 6.67 1.01 6.53
N TYR A 66 7.35 1.89 5.79
CA TYR A 66 8.26 2.88 6.38
C TYR A 66 7.85 4.33 6.11
N ASN A 67 7.13 4.60 5.03
CA ASN A 67 6.73 5.94 4.66
C ASN A 67 5.44 5.94 3.82
N ALA A 68 4.82 7.11 3.76
CA ALA A 68 3.80 7.44 2.78
C ALA A 68 4.37 8.45 1.77
N CYS A 69 3.98 8.31 0.51
CA CYS A 69 4.39 9.21 -0.57
C CYS A 69 3.18 9.56 -1.45
N GLY A 70 3.02 10.84 -1.76
CA GLY A 70 2.04 11.32 -2.71
C GLY A 70 2.69 11.67 -4.05
N TYR A 71 2.06 11.30 -5.15
CA TYR A 71 2.54 11.54 -6.52
C TYR A 71 1.50 12.31 -7.31
N GLN A 72 1.98 13.21 -8.16
CA GLN A 72 1.15 13.88 -9.14
C GLN A 72 1.10 13.08 -10.46
N LYS A 73 0.05 13.27 -11.26
CA LYS A 73 -0.17 12.53 -12.53
C LYS A 73 0.94 12.75 -13.56
N ASN A 74 1.51 13.95 -13.58
CA ASN A 74 2.54 14.34 -14.55
C ASN A 74 3.95 14.46 -13.93
N ALA A 75 4.09 14.24 -12.62
CA ALA A 75 5.39 14.34 -11.96
C ALA A 75 6.16 13.02 -12.08
N ALA A 76 7.44 13.11 -12.42
CA ALA A 76 8.35 11.96 -12.47
C ALA A 76 8.74 11.46 -11.05
N SER A 77 8.71 12.36 -10.07
CA SER A 77 9.01 12.11 -8.66
C SER A 77 7.77 12.33 -7.79
N GLY A 78 7.73 11.65 -6.64
CA GLY A 78 6.71 11.88 -5.61
C GLY A 78 7.36 12.39 -4.33
N ILE A 79 6.60 13.12 -3.53
CA ILE A 79 7.05 13.63 -2.23
C ILE A 79 6.60 12.67 -1.15
N CYS A 80 7.54 12.31 -0.28
CA CYS A 80 7.33 11.38 0.82
C CYS A 80 7.43 12.08 2.17
N ASN A 81 6.69 11.57 3.14
CA ASN A 81 6.89 11.92 4.55
C ASN A 81 8.17 11.27 5.11
N SER A 82 8.56 11.73 6.29
CA SER A 82 9.64 11.14 7.09
C SER A 82 9.45 9.63 7.24
N SER A 83 10.54 8.88 7.11
CA SER A 83 10.53 7.43 7.32
C SER A 83 10.45 7.09 8.80
N THR A 84 9.48 6.27 9.19
CA THR A 84 9.38 5.70 10.54
C THR A 84 9.13 4.20 10.45
N PHE A 85 9.62 3.44 11.43
CA PHE A 85 9.35 2.00 11.47
C PHE A 85 7.86 1.73 11.71
N ALA A 86 7.28 0.85 10.89
CA ALA A 86 5.85 0.57 10.89
C ALA A 86 5.03 1.86 10.74
N TYR A 87 5.16 2.52 9.59
CA TYR A 87 4.42 3.73 9.27
C TYR A 87 2.91 3.45 9.29
N PRO A 88 2.13 4.27 10.00
CA PRO A 88 0.69 4.08 10.11
C PRO A 88 -0.03 4.39 8.79
N MET A 89 -0.84 3.46 8.28
CA MET A 89 -1.69 3.78 7.14
C MET A 89 -2.91 4.58 7.61
N GLU A 90 -2.89 5.88 7.35
CA GLU A 90 -4.00 6.79 7.64
C GLU A 90 -4.46 7.48 6.35
N PRO A 91 -5.31 6.81 5.56
CA PRO A 91 -5.64 7.29 4.23
C PRO A 91 -6.47 8.57 4.29
N LEU A 92 -7.46 8.65 5.19
CA LEU A 92 -8.23 9.88 5.38
C LEU A 92 -7.41 11.01 6.02
N GLY A 93 -6.59 10.70 7.03
CA GLY A 93 -5.73 11.70 7.69
C GLY A 93 -4.77 12.36 6.70
N SER A 94 -4.13 11.56 5.84
CA SER A 94 -3.24 12.06 4.79
C SER A 94 -3.99 12.87 3.73
N LEU A 95 -5.23 12.47 3.40
CA LEU A 95 -6.09 13.18 2.46
C LEU A 95 -6.46 14.56 3.01
N ILE A 96 -6.99 14.62 4.24
CA ILE A 96 -7.42 15.85 4.91
C ILE A 96 -6.26 16.82 5.14
N GLY A 97 -5.05 16.29 5.42
CA GLY A 97 -3.85 17.11 5.59
C GLY A 97 -3.37 17.80 4.32
N ASP A 98 -3.74 17.28 3.15
CA ASP A 98 -3.40 17.85 1.85
C ASP A 98 -4.53 18.70 1.26
N VAL A 99 -5.80 18.38 1.57
CA VAL A 99 -6.97 19.15 1.12
C VAL A 99 -6.86 20.61 1.57
N PRO A 100 -7.02 21.60 0.67
CA PRO A 100 -7.08 23.00 1.05
C PRO A 100 -8.21 23.27 2.05
N SER A 101 -7.99 24.17 3.01
CA SER A 101 -8.92 24.45 4.11
C SER A 101 -10.36 24.70 3.66
N LYS A 102 -10.56 25.32 2.48
CA LYS A 102 -11.86 25.59 1.86
C LYS A 102 -12.72 24.35 1.60
N PHE A 103 -12.10 23.22 1.27
CA PHE A 103 -12.80 21.99 0.90
C PHE A 103 -12.81 20.95 2.03
N ARG A 104 -12.14 21.23 3.15
CA ARG A 104 -11.89 20.24 4.21
C ARG A 104 -13.17 19.70 4.84
N ILE A 105 -14.11 20.57 5.20
CA ILE A 105 -15.37 20.17 5.84
C ILE A 105 -16.19 19.33 4.86
N GLN A 106 -16.32 19.81 3.62
CA GLN A 106 -17.01 19.11 2.54
C GLN A 106 -16.41 17.71 2.28
N THR A 107 -15.08 17.59 2.28
CA THR A 107 -14.38 16.30 2.14
C THR A 107 -14.63 15.34 3.30
N VAL A 108 -14.80 15.83 4.53
CA VAL A 108 -15.07 14.99 5.70
C VAL A 108 -16.51 14.46 5.72
N ASP A 109 -17.45 15.27 5.23
CA ASP A 109 -18.88 14.96 5.21
C ASP A 109 -19.27 14.10 4.01
N ILE A 110 -18.62 14.29 2.86
CA ILE A 110 -18.89 13.52 1.64
C ILE A 110 -18.42 12.06 1.75
N ILE A 111 -17.43 11.79 2.61
CA ILE A 111 -16.89 10.45 2.83
C ILE A 111 -17.72 9.77 3.94
N PRO A 112 -18.45 8.69 3.63
CA PRO A 112 -19.30 8.02 4.62
C PRO A 112 -18.47 7.43 5.76
N SER A 113 -19.10 7.31 6.93
CA SER A 113 -18.51 6.62 8.08
C SER A 113 -18.19 5.17 7.71
N SER A 114 -16.89 4.88 7.60
CA SER A 114 -16.37 3.60 7.16
C SER A 114 -15.02 3.34 7.83
N THR A 115 -14.47 2.15 7.66
CA THR A 115 -13.12 1.79 8.13
C THR A 115 -12.06 2.79 7.64
N PHE A 116 -12.27 3.42 6.48
CA PHE A 116 -11.42 4.48 5.95
C PHE A 116 -11.32 5.72 6.85
N LYS A 117 -12.39 6.04 7.61
CA LYS A 117 -12.45 7.14 8.59
C LYS A 117 -11.93 6.73 9.97
N GLN A 118 -11.80 5.42 10.22
CA GLN A 118 -11.28 4.87 11.47
C GLN A 118 -9.75 4.80 11.45
N ASN A 119 -9.11 5.95 11.67
CA ASN A 119 -7.64 6.03 11.74
C ASN A 119 -7.06 5.06 12.78
N GLY A 120 -7.69 4.91 13.96
CA GLY A 120 -7.21 4.00 15.00
C GLY A 120 -7.13 2.53 14.57
N TYR A 121 -8.13 2.04 13.84
CA TYR A 121 -8.15 0.66 13.34
C TYR A 121 -7.08 0.44 12.28
N ASN A 122 -7.03 1.32 11.26
CA ASN A 122 -6.06 1.20 10.17
C ASN A 122 -4.62 1.36 10.68
N HIS A 123 -4.40 2.28 11.61
CA HIS A 123 -3.13 2.49 12.28
C HIS A 123 -2.67 1.23 13.02
N ALA A 124 -3.49 0.69 13.93
CA ALA A 124 -3.11 -0.48 14.71
C ALA A 124 -2.85 -1.72 13.83
N MET A 125 -3.74 -1.99 12.88
CA MET A 125 -3.63 -3.16 12.00
C MET A 125 -2.40 -3.08 11.09
N THR A 126 -2.12 -1.93 10.48
CA THR A 126 -0.96 -1.79 9.59
C THR A 126 0.36 -1.79 10.33
N ARG A 127 0.41 -1.29 11.58
CA ARG A 127 1.61 -1.39 12.42
C ARG A 127 1.89 -2.81 12.87
N ALA A 128 0.87 -3.50 13.37
CA ALA A 128 0.98 -4.91 13.73
C ALA A 128 1.43 -5.75 12.52
N ALA A 129 0.79 -5.56 11.36
CA ALA A 129 1.13 -6.26 10.13
C ALA A 129 2.58 -6.00 9.70
N SER A 130 3.03 -4.74 9.75
CA SER A 130 4.41 -4.37 9.41
C SER A 130 5.43 -4.98 10.37
N ALA A 131 5.13 -5.00 11.67
CA ALA A 131 5.99 -5.63 12.67
C ALA A 131 6.09 -7.15 12.47
N LEU A 132 4.97 -7.83 12.21
CA LEU A 132 4.95 -9.27 11.94
C LEU A 132 5.74 -9.64 10.68
N ILE A 133 5.62 -8.85 9.60
CA ILE A 133 6.40 -9.06 8.38
C ILE A 133 7.89 -8.90 8.66
N PHE A 134 8.28 -7.89 9.45
CA PHE A 134 9.67 -7.66 9.80
C PHE A 134 10.25 -8.82 10.64
N VAL A 135 9.57 -9.19 11.72
CA VAL A 135 10.01 -10.30 12.60
C VAL A 135 10.02 -11.63 11.84
N GLY A 136 9.00 -11.90 11.02
CA GLY A 136 8.96 -13.08 10.16
C GLY A 136 10.14 -13.13 9.18
N SER A 137 10.48 -12.00 8.56
CA SER A 137 11.63 -11.91 7.64
C SER A 137 12.97 -12.18 8.33
N VAL A 138 13.14 -11.69 9.57
CA VAL A 138 14.33 -12.01 10.39
C VAL A 138 14.38 -13.51 10.71
N GLY A 139 13.24 -14.11 11.07
CA GLY A 139 13.15 -15.56 11.30
C GLY A 139 13.53 -16.39 10.07
N VAL A 140 13.09 -15.98 8.88
CA VAL A 140 13.47 -16.63 7.61
C VAL A 140 14.96 -16.45 7.30
N ALA A 141 15.53 -15.28 7.57
CA ALA A 141 16.96 -15.05 7.40
C ALA A 141 17.80 -15.93 8.34
N LEU A 142 17.38 -16.10 9.59
CA LEU A 142 18.02 -17.02 10.54
C LEU A 142 17.88 -18.48 10.09
N ALA A 143 16.71 -18.88 9.61
CA ALA A 143 16.51 -20.22 9.05
C ALA A 143 17.46 -20.50 7.88
N PHE A 144 17.69 -19.52 7.01
CA PHE A 144 18.66 -19.62 5.92
C PHE A 144 20.10 -19.80 6.44
N ILE A 145 20.54 -19.00 7.41
CA ILE A 145 21.88 -19.10 8.00
C ILE A 145 22.09 -20.48 8.65
N PHE A 146 21.14 -20.93 9.47
CA PHE A 146 21.23 -22.23 10.13
C PHE A 146 21.12 -23.41 9.16
N GLY A 147 20.40 -23.25 8.06
CA GLY A 147 20.29 -24.25 7.00
C GLY A 147 21.58 -24.49 6.22
N VAL A 148 22.52 -23.55 6.21
CA VAL A 148 23.84 -23.69 5.54
C VAL A 148 24.85 -24.43 6.42
N ILE A 149 24.69 -24.37 7.75
CA ILE A 149 25.64 -24.97 8.70
C ILE A 149 25.37 -26.49 8.80
N LYS A 150 26.41 -27.32 8.57
CA LYS A 150 26.36 -28.80 8.62
C LYS A 150 26.33 -29.36 10.05
N PHE A 151 25.24 -29.16 10.79
CA PHE A 151 24.99 -29.84 12.07
C PHE A 151 23.54 -30.34 12.17
N ARG A 152 23.31 -31.51 12.80
CA ARG A 152 21.95 -32.07 12.96
C ARG A 152 20.99 -31.13 13.70
N LEU A 153 21.47 -30.47 14.75
CA LEU A 153 20.68 -29.53 15.55
C LEU A 153 20.32 -28.25 14.77
N THR A 154 21.19 -27.78 13.87
CA THR A 154 20.92 -26.56 13.10
C THR A 154 19.83 -26.76 12.07
N PHE A 155 19.69 -27.96 11.49
CA PHE A 155 18.57 -28.29 10.59
C PHE A 155 17.21 -28.30 11.29
N PHE A 156 17.14 -28.81 12.53
CA PHE A 156 15.90 -28.77 13.31
C PHE A 156 15.50 -27.33 13.66
N VAL A 157 16.46 -26.53 14.15
CA VAL A 157 16.23 -25.11 14.47
C VAL A 157 15.85 -24.33 13.21
N ALA A 158 16.51 -24.58 12.08
CA ALA A 158 16.17 -23.95 10.79
C ALA A 158 14.73 -24.26 10.38
N SER A 159 14.27 -25.51 10.51
CA SER A 159 12.89 -25.91 10.19
C SER A 159 11.86 -25.19 11.08
N VAL A 160 12.11 -25.08 12.38
CA VAL A 160 11.20 -24.38 13.31
C VAL A 160 11.17 -22.89 13.00
N CYS A 161 12.34 -22.26 12.78
CA CYS A 161 12.43 -20.85 12.41
C CYS A 161 11.75 -20.57 11.06
N ALA A 162 11.89 -21.45 10.06
CA ALA A 162 11.23 -21.31 8.77
C ALA A 162 9.69 -21.45 8.90
N GLY A 163 9.22 -22.42 9.69
CA GLY A 163 7.79 -22.61 9.96
C GLY A 163 7.14 -21.42 10.67
N VAL A 164 7.77 -20.95 11.75
CA VAL A 164 7.30 -19.76 12.50
C VAL A 164 7.39 -18.52 11.61
N GLY A 165 8.48 -18.34 10.87
CA GLY A 165 8.67 -17.24 9.93
C GLY A 165 7.58 -17.21 8.85
N ALA A 166 7.25 -18.35 8.25
CA ALA A 166 6.18 -18.48 7.27
C ALA A 166 4.81 -18.12 7.87
N PHE A 167 4.52 -18.58 9.09
CA PHE A 167 3.25 -18.26 9.77
C PHE A 167 3.11 -16.75 10.05
N LEU A 168 4.16 -16.10 10.54
CA LEU A 168 4.17 -14.66 10.80
C LEU A 168 4.01 -13.85 9.50
N LEU A 169 4.68 -14.27 8.41
CA LEU A 169 4.52 -13.65 7.09
C LEU A 169 3.10 -13.80 6.56
N MET A 170 2.46 -14.96 6.75
CA MET A 170 1.06 -15.19 6.37
C MET A 170 0.13 -14.22 7.11
N ILE A 171 0.25 -14.11 8.44
CA ILE A 171 -0.60 -13.21 9.23
C ILE A 171 -0.38 -11.75 8.82
N GLY A 172 0.89 -11.33 8.68
CA GLY A 172 1.21 -9.98 8.24
C GLY A 172 0.64 -9.63 6.86
N ALA A 173 0.73 -10.56 5.90
CA ALA A 173 0.14 -10.40 4.57
C ALA A 173 -1.40 -10.35 4.62
N ALA A 174 -2.02 -11.21 5.43
CA ALA A 174 -3.47 -11.27 5.62
C ALA A 174 -4.01 -9.97 6.23
N LEU A 175 -3.37 -9.43 7.26
CA LEU A 175 -3.77 -8.17 7.89
C LEU A 175 -3.70 -6.99 6.91
N TRP A 176 -2.61 -6.85 6.15
CA TRP A 176 -2.50 -5.83 5.12
C TRP A 176 -3.58 -5.99 4.03
N THR A 177 -3.85 -7.23 3.62
CA THR A 177 -4.91 -7.53 2.63
C THR A 177 -6.29 -7.17 3.18
N ALA A 178 -6.56 -7.47 4.45
CA ALA A 178 -7.84 -7.19 5.10
C ALA A 178 -8.13 -5.70 5.19
N VAL A 179 -7.16 -4.88 5.64
CA VAL A 179 -7.31 -3.41 5.69
C VAL A 179 -7.64 -2.85 4.32
N ILE A 180 -6.89 -3.25 3.29
CA ILE A 180 -7.10 -2.78 1.91
C ILE A 180 -8.46 -3.23 1.37
N ALA A 181 -8.89 -4.46 1.66
CA ALA A 181 -10.17 -4.99 1.21
C ALA A 181 -11.36 -4.24 1.84
N LYS A 182 -11.23 -3.83 3.11
CA LYS A 182 -12.23 -2.98 3.79
C LYS A 182 -12.31 -1.60 3.15
N ASP A 183 -11.17 -0.99 2.87
CA ASP A 183 -11.10 0.34 2.23
C ASP A 183 -11.51 0.32 0.75
N ALA A 184 -11.39 -0.83 0.06
CA ALA A 184 -11.78 -1.00 -1.34
C ALA A 184 -13.30 -0.84 -1.57
N TRP A 185 -14.12 -0.92 -0.51
CA TRP A 185 -15.57 -0.69 -0.59
C TRP A 185 -15.92 0.73 -1.11
N LEU A 186 -15.05 1.73 -0.86
CA LEU A 186 -15.23 3.11 -1.33
C LEU A 186 -15.42 3.23 -2.85
N LYS A 187 -14.93 2.27 -3.63
CA LYS A 187 -15.14 2.21 -5.08
C LYS A 187 -16.63 2.20 -5.48
N LYS A 188 -17.48 1.59 -4.64
CA LYS A 188 -18.91 1.42 -4.90
C LYS A 188 -19.78 2.52 -4.27
N VAL A 189 -19.17 3.41 -3.50
CA VAL A 189 -19.91 4.48 -2.82
C VAL A 189 -20.31 5.55 -3.82
N THR A 190 -21.62 5.72 -3.95
CA THR A 190 -22.24 6.87 -4.58
C THR A 190 -22.53 7.92 -3.52
N VAL A 191 -22.20 9.15 -3.85
CA VAL A 191 -22.46 10.34 -3.04
C VAL A 191 -23.84 10.89 -3.41
N GLN A 192 -24.33 11.84 -2.60
CA GLN A 192 -25.43 12.75 -2.92
C GLN A 192 -25.48 13.11 -4.42
N HIS A 193 -26.69 13.09 -5.00
CA HIS A 193 -26.96 13.30 -6.43
C HIS A 193 -26.44 12.19 -7.38
N GLY A 194 -26.08 11.00 -6.85
CA GLY A 194 -25.77 9.82 -7.67
C GLY A 194 -24.35 9.81 -8.27
N TYR A 195 -23.51 10.80 -7.93
CA TYR A 195 -22.12 10.87 -8.39
C TYR A 195 -21.23 9.88 -7.64
N LYS A 196 -20.25 9.29 -8.33
CA LYS A 196 -19.27 8.39 -7.69
C LYS A 196 -18.21 9.21 -6.97
N LEU A 197 -17.85 8.81 -5.75
CA LEU A 197 -16.83 9.50 -4.94
C LEU A 197 -15.46 9.56 -5.64
N GLY A 198 -15.13 8.58 -6.47
CA GLY A 198 -13.93 8.63 -7.32
C GLY A 198 -12.61 8.37 -6.58
N ILE A 199 -12.65 7.86 -5.34
CA ILE A 199 -11.48 7.37 -4.59
C ILE A 199 -11.40 5.85 -4.77
N TYR A 200 -10.26 5.36 -5.25
CA TYR A 200 -10.02 3.93 -5.41
C TYR A 200 -8.82 3.51 -4.57
N VAL A 201 -9.02 2.49 -3.73
CA VAL A 201 -7.96 1.87 -2.92
C VAL A 201 -7.54 0.57 -3.59
N THR A 202 -6.25 0.43 -3.90
CA THR A 202 -5.72 -0.75 -4.59
C THR A 202 -4.47 -1.29 -3.90
N ALA A 203 -4.36 -2.61 -3.84
CA ALA A 203 -3.18 -3.28 -3.31
C ALA A 203 -1.96 -3.10 -4.23
N GLY A 204 -0.80 -2.86 -3.63
CA GLY A 204 0.46 -2.78 -4.35
C GLY A 204 1.07 -4.15 -4.61
N PRO A 205 1.89 -4.32 -5.65
CA PRO A 205 2.61 -5.58 -5.90
C PRO A 205 3.62 -5.93 -4.80
N SER A 206 4.02 -4.99 -3.91
CA SER A 206 4.81 -5.34 -2.72
C SER A 206 4.06 -6.31 -1.80
N LEU A 207 2.74 -6.19 -1.69
CA LEU A 207 1.92 -7.13 -0.90
C LEU A 207 1.95 -8.53 -1.52
N TYR A 208 1.91 -8.61 -2.85
CA TYR A 208 2.02 -9.89 -3.56
C TYR A 208 3.39 -10.52 -3.37
N LEU A 209 4.47 -9.72 -3.26
CA LEU A 209 5.80 -10.25 -2.94
C LEU A 209 5.85 -10.89 -1.55
N VAL A 210 5.12 -10.37 -0.56
CA VAL A 210 5.04 -10.98 0.77
C VAL A 210 4.30 -12.32 0.71
N TRP A 211 3.20 -12.41 -0.07
CA TRP A 211 2.51 -13.68 -0.30
C TRP A 211 3.39 -14.72 -1.01
N VAL A 212 4.17 -14.29 -2.00
CA VAL A 212 5.16 -15.16 -2.67
C VAL A 212 6.25 -15.60 -1.70
N ALA A 213 6.76 -14.69 -0.87
CA ALA A 213 7.76 -15.00 0.14
C ALA A 213 7.23 -16.03 1.16
N PHE A 214 5.98 -15.91 1.60
CA PHE A 214 5.31 -16.91 2.41
C PHE A 214 5.29 -18.28 1.71
N ALA A 215 4.81 -18.34 0.46
CA ALA A 215 4.69 -19.60 -0.27
C ALA A 215 6.06 -20.29 -0.46
N MET A 216 7.09 -19.53 -0.84
CA MET A 216 8.45 -20.06 -1.00
C MET A 216 9.05 -20.52 0.33
N THR A 217 8.82 -19.78 1.41
CA THR A 217 9.31 -20.16 2.75
C THR A 217 8.61 -21.43 3.23
N ALA A 218 7.29 -21.53 3.06
CA ALA A 218 6.54 -22.73 3.44
C ALA A 218 6.98 -23.97 2.64
N LEU A 219 7.23 -23.82 1.34
CA LEU A 219 7.77 -24.90 0.51
C LEU A 219 9.18 -25.30 0.95
N SER A 220 10.00 -24.35 1.40
CA SER A 220 11.36 -24.63 1.90
C SER A 220 11.37 -25.44 3.21
N CYS A 221 10.28 -25.51 3.96
CA CYS A 221 10.20 -26.34 5.16
C CYS A 221 10.35 -27.83 4.85
N LEU A 222 9.87 -28.30 3.70
CA LEU A 222 9.92 -29.72 3.31
C LEU A 222 11.36 -30.27 3.22
N PRO A 223 12.29 -29.67 2.44
CA PRO A 223 13.66 -30.16 2.39
C PRO A 223 14.38 -30.06 3.74
N TYR A 224 14.06 -29.07 4.60
CA TYR A 224 14.66 -28.98 5.93
C TYR A 224 14.23 -30.14 6.86
N VAL A 225 12.95 -30.51 6.82
CA VAL A 225 12.45 -31.68 7.58
C VAL A 225 13.05 -32.97 7.05
N ILE A 226 13.11 -33.15 5.73
CA ILE A 226 13.71 -34.34 5.12
C ILE A 226 15.19 -34.44 5.51
N ALA A 227 15.97 -33.35 5.39
CA ALA A 227 17.39 -33.33 5.77
C ALA A 227 17.60 -33.67 7.25
N CYS A 228 16.71 -33.19 8.14
CA CYS A 228 16.74 -33.56 9.56
C CYS A 228 16.55 -35.06 9.78
N CYS A 229 15.63 -35.69 9.04
CA CYS A 229 15.29 -37.12 9.19
C CYS A 229 16.20 -38.08 8.39
N THR A 230 16.80 -37.63 7.28
CA THR A 230 17.63 -38.47 6.38
C THR A 230 19.13 -38.35 6.62
N TYR A 231 19.60 -37.45 7.50
CA TYR A 231 21.02 -37.36 7.84
C TYR A 231 21.50 -38.64 8.54
N ARG A 232 22.01 -39.59 7.75
CA ARG A 232 22.70 -40.80 8.18
C ARG A 232 24.17 -40.43 8.43
N LYS A 233 24.72 -40.86 9.57
CA LYS A 233 26.14 -40.66 9.94
C LYS A 233 27.05 -41.20 8.85
#